data_AF-A0AAE3KHN6-F1
#
_entry.id   AF-A0AAE3KHN6-F1
#
_cell.length_a   1.000
_cell.length_b   1.000
_cell.length_c   1.000
_cell.angle_alpha   90.00
_cell.angle_beta   90.00
_cell.angle_gamma   90.00
#
_symmetry.space_group_name_H-M   'P 1'
#
loop_
_entity.id
_entity.type
_entity.pdbx_description
1 polymer ?
#
loop_
_entity_poly.entity_id
_entity_poly.type
_entity_poly.pdbx_seq_one_letter_code
_entity_poly.pdbx_strand_id
1 'polypeptide(L)'
;MGVNAVNSLIPGAYFGFVGTPEESAIPAAIAGPRCCAWCGYFPDNPHEWEQMLADQLVVWLVHTGGKLVERRFCIRCAPRELFVNLECVCCRDGPLVVGERGTPPALLTKLGERVLAGQGWSVSASGVLMCPRCRWGTQEPGRPLSTASTAVEAPALTEVGT
;
A
#
# COMPACT_ATOMS: atom_id res chain seq x y z
N MET A 1 13.90 76.20 18.27
CA MET A 1 12.57 76.81 18.51
C MET A 1 11.70 76.48 17.30
N GLY A 2 10.48 75.97 17.51
CA GLY A 2 9.49 75.72 16.45
C GLY A 2 9.14 74.24 16.29
N VAL A 3 8.17 73.79 17.09
CA VAL A 3 7.44 72.52 16.92
C VAL A 3 6.11 72.78 16.20
N ASN A 4 5.57 71.70 15.59
CA ASN A 4 4.16 71.43 15.23
C ASN A 4 3.62 72.07 13.94
N ALA A 5 2.78 71.42 13.13
CA ALA A 5 2.20 70.07 13.11
C ALA A 5 1.43 69.91 11.77
N VAL A 6 0.75 68.75 11.63
CA VAL A 6 -0.38 68.39 10.75
C VAL A 6 -0.03 67.85 9.36
N ASN A 7 -0.66 66.81 8.81
CA ASN A 7 -1.47 65.67 9.25
C ASN A 7 -1.70 64.83 7.96
N SER A 8 -1.99 63.53 8.09
CA SER A 8 -2.88 62.78 7.18
C SER A 8 -2.40 62.42 5.75
N LEU A 9 -2.05 61.14 5.54
CA LEU A 9 -2.91 60.10 4.90
C LEU A 9 -2.08 58.95 4.29
N ILE A 10 -2.38 57.73 4.74
CA ILE A 10 -2.07 56.44 4.09
C ILE A 10 -3.21 56.17 3.08
N PRO A 11 -2.94 55.80 1.81
CA PRO A 11 -3.01 54.37 1.45
C PRO A 11 -2.10 53.95 0.28
N GLY A 12 -1.67 52.68 0.29
CA GLY A 12 -1.17 52.05 -0.93
C GLY A 12 -0.04 51.04 -0.71
N ALA A 13 -0.34 49.93 -0.04
CA ALA A 13 0.49 48.74 -0.13
C ALA A 13 0.40 48.17 -1.56
N TYR A 14 1.44 48.41 -2.36
CA TYR A 14 1.72 47.65 -3.57
C TYR A 14 2.94 46.78 -3.29
N PHE A 15 2.72 45.64 -2.64
CA PHE A 15 3.66 44.53 -2.68
C PHE A 15 3.52 43.86 -4.05
N GLY A 16 4.38 44.26 -4.99
CA GLY A 16 4.63 43.49 -6.21
C GLY A 16 5.37 42.21 -5.84
N PHE A 17 4.62 41.16 -5.50
CA PHE A 17 5.14 39.80 -5.45
C PHE A 17 5.34 39.34 -6.89
N VAL A 18 6.57 39.45 -7.38
CA VAL A 18 6.97 38.80 -8.63
C VAL A 18 6.97 37.30 -8.32
N GLY A 19 5.86 36.64 -8.63
CA GLY A 19 5.75 35.20 -8.53
C GLY A 19 6.82 34.58 -9.42
N THR A 20 7.81 33.95 -8.79
CA THR A 20 8.61 32.92 -9.46
C THR A 20 7.65 31.87 -10.01
N PRO A 21 7.83 31.35 -11.23
CA PRO A 21 7.18 30.11 -11.59
C PRO A 21 7.78 29.05 -10.67
N GLU A 22 7.11 28.81 -9.54
CA GLU A 22 7.25 27.58 -8.79
C GLU A 22 6.60 26.51 -9.68
N GLU A 23 7.31 26.20 -10.77
CA GLU A 23 7.20 24.96 -11.49
C GLU A 23 7.28 23.90 -10.40
N SER A 24 6.10 23.38 -10.09
CA SER A 24 5.85 22.38 -9.08
C SER A 24 6.62 21.13 -9.51
N ALA A 25 7.92 21.15 -9.23
CA ALA A 25 8.76 20.00 -9.26
C ALA A 25 8.31 19.15 -8.07
N ILE A 26 7.29 18.33 -8.32
CA ILE A 26 7.05 17.14 -7.53
C ILE A 26 8.44 16.48 -7.39
N PRO A 27 9.01 16.38 -6.18
CA PRO A 27 10.36 15.89 -6.03
C PRO A 27 10.43 14.50 -6.68
N ALA A 28 11.36 14.33 -7.62
CA ALA A 28 11.66 13.07 -8.32
C ALA A 28 12.20 11.97 -7.38
N ALA A 29 11.93 12.07 -6.09
CA ALA A 29 12.50 11.29 -5.00
C ALA A 29 11.72 10.01 -4.67
N ILE A 30 10.71 9.63 -5.47
CA ILE A 30 10.10 8.30 -5.40
C ILE A 30 10.05 7.64 -6.78
N ALA A 31 11.13 7.75 -7.56
CA ALA A 31 11.28 6.92 -8.76
C ALA A 31 11.75 5.52 -8.33
N GLY A 32 10.89 4.79 -7.61
CA GLY A 32 11.04 3.34 -7.50
C GLY A 32 11.03 2.70 -8.91
N PRO A 33 11.54 1.47 -9.06
CA PRO A 33 11.56 0.80 -10.35
C PRO A 33 10.15 0.75 -10.93
N ARG A 34 9.91 1.47 -12.04
CA ARG A 34 8.61 1.53 -12.73
C ARG A 34 8.26 0.25 -13.48
N CYS A 35 9.09 -0.78 -13.35
CA CYS A 35 8.86 -2.08 -13.94
C CYS A 35 9.08 -3.20 -12.93
N CYS A 36 8.45 -4.34 -13.17
CA CYS A 36 8.72 -5.53 -12.39
C CYS A 36 10.17 -5.98 -12.61
N ALA A 37 10.93 -6.13 -11.52
CA ALA A 37 12.33 -6.57 -11.57
C ALA A 37 12.51 -8.00 -12.12
N TRP A 38 11.44 -8.79 -12.23
CA TRP A 38 11.52 -10.19 -12.66
C TRP A 38 11.10 -10.41 -14.11
N CYS A 39 10.01 -9.78 -14.57
CA CYS A 39 9.53 -9.94 -15.95
C CYS A 39 9.66 -8.68 -16.82
N GLY A 40 10.09 -7.56 -16.24
CA GLY A 40 10.21 -6.28 -16.95
C GLY A 40 8.88 -5.60 -17.28
N TYR A 41 7.73 -6.11 -16.80
CA TYR A 41 6.43 -5.50 -17.05
C TYR A 41 6.41 -4.05 -16.57
N PHE A 42 6.01 -3.14 -17.46
CA PHE A 42 5.85 -1.72 -17.23
C PHE A 42 4.35 -1.38 -17.26
N PRO A 43 3.77 -0.88 -16.17
CA PRO A 43 2.38 -0.44 -16.14
C PRO A 43 2.12 0.75 -17.07
N ASP A 44 1.03 0.70 -17.84
CA ASP A 44 0.74 1.72 -18.86
C ASP A 44 0.03 2.95 -18.26
N ASN A 45 -0.53 2.82 -17.05
CA ASN A 45 -1.27 3.87 -16.37
C ASN A 45 -1.06 3.81 -14.84
N PRO A 46 -1.42 4.89 -14.09
CA PRO A 46 -1.25 4.93 -12.64
C PRO A 46 -1.99 3.84 -11.87
N HIS A 47 -3.17 3.42 -12.34
CA HIS A 47 -3.96 2.39 -11.69
C HIS A 47 -3.28 1.02 -11.77
N GLU A 48 -2.75 0.64 -12.93
CA GLU A 48 -1.95 -0.58 -13.08
C GLU A 48 -0.66 -0.54 -12.24
N TRP A 49 -0.07 0.65 -12.07
CA TRP A 49 1.09 0.83 -11.22
C TRP A 49 0.74 0.57 -9.74
N GLU A 50 -0.34 1.16 -9.24
CA GLU A 50 -0.84 0.91 -7.89
C GLU A 50 -1.19 -0.56 -7.65
N GLN A 51 -1.86 -1.19 -8.62
CA GLN A 51 -2.17 -2.62 -8.55
C GLN A 51 -0.90 -3.47 -8.51
N MET A 52 0.10 -3.17 -9.35
CA MET A 52 1.37 -3.89 -9.33
C MET A 52 2.08 -3.75 -7.98
N LEU A 53 2.06 -2.56 -7.36
CA LEU A 53 2.62 -2.36 -6.03
C LEU A 53 1.85 -3.15 -4.98
N ALA A 54 0.51 -3.12 -5.02
CA ALA A 54 -0.34 -3.88 -4.11
C ALA A 54 -0.07 -5.39 -4.21
N ASP A 55 0.03 -5.93 -5.42
CA ASP A 55 0.35 -7.35 -5.63
C ASP A 55 1.74 -7.71 -5.10
N GLN A 56 2.72 -6.82 -5.24
CA GLN A 56 4.07 -7.03 -4.70
C GLN A 56 4.13 -6.96 -3.17
N LEU A 57 3.14 -6.37 -2.49
CA LEU A 57 3.04 -6.44 -1.04
C LEU A 57 2.55 -7.81 -0.54
N VAL A 58 1.86 -8.57 -1.40
CA VAL A 58 1.40 -9.91 -1.05
C VAL A 58 2.59 -10.84 -0.86
N VAL A 59 2.65 -11.45 0.31
CA VAL A 59 3.70 -12.41 0.67
C VAL A 59 3.32 -13.79 0.14
N TRP A 60 4.19 -14.36 -0.70
CA TRP A 60 4.04 -15.73 -1.20
C TRP A 60 5.08 -16.64 -0.55
N LEU A 61 4.65 -17.76 0.02
CA LEU A 61 5.49 -18.85 0.49
C LEU A 61 5.54 -19.92 -0.60
N VAL A 62 6.64 -19.96 -1.35
CA VAL A 62 6.84 -20.88 -2.47
C VAL A 62 7.57 -22.12 -1.98
N HIS A 63 6.96 -23.28 -2.16
CA HIS A 63 7.61 -24.56 -1.90
C HIS A 63 8.58 -24.88 -3.04
N THR A 64 9.88 -24.93 -2.75
CA THR A 64 10.91 -25.30 -3.73
C THR A 64 11.99 -26.12 -3.02
N GLY A 65 12.23 -27.33 -3.51
CA GLY A 65 13.31 -28.17 -2.99
C GLY A 65 13.15 -28.52 -1.50
N GLY A 66 11.91 -28.74 -1.06
CA GLY A 66 11.59 -29.12 0.33
C GLY A 66 11.58 -27.97 1.34
N LYS A 67 11.67 -26.72 0.90
CA LYS A 67 11.61 -25.53 1.76
C LYS A 67 10.57 -24.54 1.24
N LEU A 68 9.96 -23.78 2.15
CA LEU A 68 9.15 -22.62 1.80
C LEU A 68 10.06 -21.38 1.77
N VAL A 69 10.04 -20.67 0.65
CA VAL A 69 10.79 -19.44 0.44
C VAL A 69 9.82 -18.29 0.23
N GLU A 70 10.05 -17.18 0.92
CA GLU A 70 9.27 -15.97 0.71
C GLU A 70 9.60 -15.34 -0.65
N ARG A 71 8.56 -15.03 -1.41
CA ARG A 71 8.62 -14.34 -2.70
C ARG A 71 7.49 -13.31 -2.79
N ARG A 72 7.71 -12.33 -3.67
CA ARG A 72 6.74 -11.30 -4.04
C ARG A 72 6.65 -11.29 -5.56
N PHE A 73 5.45 -11.19 -6.09
CA PHE A 73 5.20 -11.26 -7.53
C PHE A 73 4.37 -10.06 -7.98
N CYS A 74 4.57 -9.62 -9.21
CA CYS A 74 3.59 -8.76 -9.87
C CYS A 74 2.42 -9.62 -10.40
N ILE A 75 1.34 -8.97 -10.82
CA ILE A 75 0.17 -9.61 -11.45
C ILE A 75 0.53 -10.59 -12.58
N ARG A 76 1.60 -10.32 -13.35
CA ARG A 76 2.02 -11.16 -14.49
C ARG A 76 2.90 -12.34 -14.07
N CYS A 77 3.67 -12.20 -13.00
CA CYS A 77 4.56 -13.23 -12.49
C CYS A 77 3.90 -14.16 -11.47
N ALA A 78 2.77 -13.76 -10.91
CA ALA A 78 2.09 -14.52 -9.89
C ALA A 78 1.79 -15.94 -10.39
N PRO A 79 2.08 -16.98 -9.59
CA PRO A 79 1.73 -18.35 -9.92
C PRO A 79 0.22 -18.45 -10.16
N ARG A 80 -0.16 -19.06 -11.30
CA ARG A 80 -1.57 -19.33 -11.65
C ARG A 80 -2.06 -20.70 -11.19
N GLU A 81 -1.19 -21.46 -10.52
CA GLU A 81 -1.49 -22.80 -10.04
C GLU A 81 -2.27 -22.77 -8.72
N LEU A 82 -2.59 -23.95 -8.18
CA LEU A 82 -3.24 -24.08 -6.88
C LEU A 82 -2.36 -23.48 -5.77
N PHE A 83 -2.91 -22.50 -5.07
CA PHE A 83 -2.35 -21.93 -3.85
C PHE A 83 -3.34 -22.07 -2.69
N VAL A 84 -2.81 -22.08 -1.47
CA VAL A 84 -3.60 -22.05 -0.23
C VAL A 84 -3.43 -20.67 0.39
N ASN A 85 -4.56 -20.04 0.74
CA ASN A 85 -4.53 -18.80 1.52
C ASN A 85 -4.46 -19.13 3.01
N LEU A 86 -3.43 -18.65 3.70
CA LEU A 86 -3.28 -18.79 5.15
C LEU A 86 -3.53 -17.44 5.81
N GLU A 87 -4.78 -17.18 6.15
CA GLU A 87 -5.21 -15.89 6.69
C GLU A 87 -5.33 -15.88 8.22
N CYS A 88 -4.99 -14.73 8.83
CA CYS A 88 -5.29 -14.48 10.22
C CYS A 88 -6.80 -14.33 10.44
N VAL A 89 -7.34 -15.03 11.43
CA VAL A 89 -8.77 -14.98 11.78
C VAL A 89 -9.25 -13.57 12.16
N CYS A 90 -8.36 -12.71 12.67
CA CYS A 90 -8.69 -11.35 13.09
C CYS A 90 -8.60 -10.32 11.96
N CYS A 91 -7.45 -10.26 11.25
CA CYS A 91 -7.22 -9.22 10.24
C CYS A 91 -7.43 -9.67 8.80
N ARG A 92 -7.69 -10.97 8.56
CA ARG A 92 -7.87 -11.58 7.22
C ARG A 92 -6.69 -11.40 6.27
N ASP A 93 -5.55 -11.05 6.84
CA ASP A 93 -4.28 -10.92 6.13
C ASP A 93 -3.41 -12.14 6.43
N GLY A 94 -2.57 -12.49 5.47
CA GLY A 94 -1.63 -13.59 5.60
C GLY A 94 -1.06 -14.05 4.27
N PRO A 95 -0.03 -14.90 4.30
CA PRO A 95 0.69 -15.28 3.11
C PRO A 95 -0.10 -16.30 2.27
N LEU A 96 0.18 -16.28 0.97
CA LEU A 96 -0.27 -17.30 0.03
C LEU A 96 0.79 -18.40 -0.07
N VAL A 97 0.41 -19.66 0.11
CA VAL A 97 1.32 -20.80 -0.01
C VAL A 97 1.11 -21.48 -1.34
N VAL A 98 2.17 -21.59 -2.15
CA VAL A 98 2.14 -22.27 -3.44
C VAL A 98 3.08 -23.47 -3.44
N GLY A 99 2.57 -24.58 -3.97
CA GLY A 99 3.29 -25.85 -4.09
C GLY A 99 3.86 -26.11 -5.46
N GLU A 100 4.71 -27.14 -5.56
CA GLU A 100 5.02 -27.75 -6.85
C GLU A 100 3.77 -28.48 -7.39
N ARG A 101 3.67 -28.62 -8.71
CA ARG A 101 2.55 -29.32 -9.35
C ARG A 101 2.33 -30.71 -8.75
N GLY A 102 1.09 -30.98 -8.36
CA GLY A 102 0.70 -32.26 -7.74
C GLY A 102 0.85 -32.29 -6.21
N THR A 103 1.37 -31.22 -5.59
CA THR A 103 1.40 -31.11 -4.13
C THR A 103 -0.03 -31.00 -3.59
N PRO A 104 -0.46 -31.86 -2.64
CA PRO A 104 -1.78 -31.78 -2.05
C PRO A 104 -1.97 -30.47 -1.26
N PRO A 105 -3.12 -29.79 -1.36
CA PRO A 105 -3.40 -28.55 -0.61
C PRO A 105 -3.22 -28.72 0.90
N ALA A 106 -3.64 -29.86 1.46
CA ALA A 106 -3.49 -30.14 2.89
C ALA A 106 -2.02 -30.17 3.35
N LEU A 107 -1.11 -30.64 2.48
CA LEU A 107 0.33 -30.61 2.77
C LEU A 107 0.85 -29.17 2.76
N LEU A 108 0.41 -28.34 1.81
CA LEU A 108 0.76 -26.92 1.74
C LEU A 108 0.29 -26.16 2.99
N THR A 109 -0.95 -26.41 3.44
CA THR A 109 -1.47 -25.86 4.68
C THR A 109 -0.56 -26.21 5.86
N LYS A 110 -0.20 -27.48 6.02
CA LYS A 110 0.64 -27.94 7.14
C LYS A 110 2.07 -27.39 7.08
N LEU A 111 2.64 -27.27 5.89
CA LEU A 111 3.96 -26.66 5.70
C LEU A 111 3.93 -25.18 6.04
N GLY A 112 2.91 -24.46 5.55
CA GLY A 112 2.75 -23.04 5.85
C GLY A 112 2.48 -22.77 7.33
N GLU A 113 1.60 -23.53 7.97
CA GLU A 113 1.36 -23.50 9.42
C GLU A 113 2.66 -23.63 10.22
N ARG A 114 3.52 -24.59 9.85
CA ARG A 114 4.81 -24.81 10.52
C ARG A 114 5.75 -23.61 10.39
N VAL A 115 5.83 -23.02 9.19
CA VAL A 115 6.68 -21.85 8.95
C VAL A 115 6.14 -20.63 9.68
N LEU A 116 4.84 -20.39 9.63
CA LEU A 116 4.20 -19.29 10.33
C LEU A 116 4.37 -19.39 11.85
N ALA A 117 4.26 -20.61 12.42
CA ALA A 117 4.54 -20.84 13.82
C ALA A 117 5.98 -20.44 14.19
N GLY A 118 6.96 -20.76 13.33
CA GLY A 118 8.34 -20.30 13.48
C GLY A 118 8.53 -18.78 13.37
N GLN A 119 7.59 -18.08 12.72
CA GLN A 119 7.55 -16.62 12.59
C GLN A 119 6.71 -15.93 13.68
N GLY A 120 6.32 -16.67 14.72
CA GLY A 120 5.60 -16.12 15.87
C GLY A 120 4.07 -16.08 15.72
N TRP A 121 3.52 -16.63 14.64
CA TRP A 121 2.07 -16.82 14.53
C TRP A 121 1.59 -17.84 15.55
N SER A 122 0.38 -17.63 16.07
CA SER A 122 -0.32 -18.65 16.84
C SER A 122 -1.09 -19.56 15.90
N VAL A 123 -0.83 -20.87 15.97
CA VAL A 123 -1.52 -21.90 15.21
C VAL A 123 -2.26 -22.81 16.19
N SER A 124 -3.59 -22.87 16.11
CA SER A 124 -4.38 -23.76 16.95
C SER A 124 -4.39 -25.20 16.42
N ALA A 125 -4.77 -26.16 17.27
CA ALA A 125 -4.98 -27.55 16.84
C ALA A 125 -6.08 -27.70 15.76
N SER A 126 -7.02 -26.76 15.71
CA SER A 126 -8.08 -26.69 14.69
C SER A 126 -7.66 -25.99 13.39
N GLY A 127 -6.41 -25.54 13.28
CA GLY A 127 -5.90 -24.83 12.09
C GLY A 127 -6.25 -23.34 12.05
N VAL A 128 -6.71 -22.76 13.17
CA VAL A 128 -6.97 -21.33 13.27
C VAL A 128 -5.64 -20.60 13.41
N LEU A 129 -5.43 -19.61 12.54
CA LEU A 129 -4.21 -18.80 12.49
C LEU A 129 -4.46 -17.41 13.07
N MET A 130 -3.52 -16.96 13.91
CA MET A 130 -3.52 -15.59 14.41
C MET A 130 -2.12 -14.99 14.27
N CYS A 131 -2.03 -13.86 13.56
CA CYS A 131 -0.76 -13.20 13.30
C CYS A 131 -0.20 -12.55 14.58
N PRO A 132 1.11 -12.29 14.64
CA PRO A 132 1.74 -11.68 15.81
C PRO A 132 1.11 -10.34 16.20
N ARG A 133 0.72 -9.53 15.20
CA ARG A 133 0.06 -8.22 15.43
C ARG A 133 -1.28 -8.36 16.17
N CYS A 134 -2.15 -9.25 15.71
CA CYS A 134 -3.45 -9.48 16.35
C CYS A 134 -3.30 -10.20 17.69
N ARG A 135 -2.30 -11.07 17.83
CA ARG A 135 -2.01 -11.79 19.07
C ARG A 135 -1.67 -10.85 20.23
N TRP A 136 -0.91 -9.80 19.98
CA TRP A 136 -0.48 -8.85 21.02
C TRP A 136 -1.41 -7.64 21.16
N GLY A 137 -2.54 -7.62 20.46
CA GLY A 137 -3.48 -6.50 20.52
C GLY A 137 -2.90 -5.18 20.00
N THR A 138 -1.85 -5.22 19.18
CA THR A 138 -1.27 -4.01 18.54
C THR A 138 -2.05 -3.58 17.30
N GLN A 139 -3.26 -4.11 17.13
CA GLN A 139 -4.17 -3.72 16.07
C GLN A 139 -5.08 -2.60 16.60
N GLU A 140 -4.94 -1.39 16.06
CA GLU A 140 -6.06 -0.45 16.08
C GLU A 140 -7.23 -1.11 15.34
N PRO A 141 -8.36 -1.40 16.01
CA PRO A 141 -9.51 -1.97 15.34
C PRO A 141 -10.05 -0.95 14.32
N GLY A 142 -10.03 -1.31 13.04
CA GLY A 142 -10.71 -0.55 12.01
C GLY A 142 -9.85 0.39 11.15
N ARG A 143 -8.52 0.26 11.10
CA ARG A 143 -7.77 0.85 9.98
C ARG A 143 -7.94 -0.08 8.75
N PRO A 144 -8.77 0.25 7.75
CA PRO A 144 -8.78 -0.48 6.49
C PRO A 144 -7.38 -0.47 5.88
N LEU A 145 -7.04 -1.52 5.14
CA LEU A 145 -5.93 -1.47 4.19
C LEU A 145 -6.14 -0.21 3.34
N SER A 146 -5.12 0.65 3.33
CA SER A 146 -5.10 1.98 2.73
C SER A 146 -5.84 2.01 1.38
N THR A 147 -7.12 2.39 1.39
CA THR A 147 -7.79 2.94 0.22
C THR A 147 -7.30 4.37 0.11
N ALA A 148 -6.18 4.57 -0.59
CA ALA A 148 -5.89 5.86 -1.19
C ALA A 148 -6.92 6.06 -2.32
N SER A 149 -8.14 6.41 -1.93
CA SER A 149 -9.18 6.92 -2.81
C SER A 149 -9.69 8.17 -2.13
N THR A 150 -8.86 9.22 -2.16
CA THR A 150 -9.35 10.57 -1.94
C THR A 150 -10.24 10.87 -3.14
N ALA A 151 -11.54 10.58 -3.00
CA ALA A 151 -12.54 11.19 -3.83
C ALA A 151 -12.36 12.71 -3.65
N VAL A 152 -11.84 13.35 -4.70
CA VAL A 152 -11.86 14.81 -4.80
C VAL A 152 -13.33 15.17 -4.93
N GLU A 153 -13.87 15.75 -3.86
CA GLU A 153 -15.18 16.36 -3.79
C GLU A 153 -15.26 17.43 -4.89
N ALA A 154 -16.12 17.22 -5.89
CA ALA A 154 -16.38 18.21 -6.91
C ALA A 154 -17.12 19.40 -6.27
N PRO A 155 -16.67 20.66 -6.43
CA PRO A 155 -17.40 21.80 -5.90
C PRO A 155 -18.74 21.96 -6.64
N ALA A 156 -19.79 22.18 -5.85
CA ALA A 156 -21.13 22.50 -6.31
C ALA A 156 -21.12 23.73 -7.23
N LEU A 157 -21.63 23.56 -8.46
CA LEU A 157 -22.02 24.69 -9.30
C LEU A 157 -23.36 25.24 -8.76
N THR A 158 -23.26 26.39 -8.11
CA THR A 158 -24.37 27.29 -7.82
C THR A 158 -24.88 27.86 -9.15
N GLU A 159 -26.04 27.43 -9.63
CA GLU A 159 -26.73 28.15 -10.70
C GLU A 159 -27.48 29.35 -10.09
N VAL A 160 -26.90 30.52 -10.34
CA VAL A 160 -27.52 31.85 -10.21
C VAL A 160 -28.52 32.00 -11.35
N GLY A 161 -29.73 32.44 -11.01
CA GLY A 161 -30.88 32.41 -11.91
C GLY A 161 -30.87 33.38 -13.09
N THR A 162 -31.99 33.35 -13.81
CA THR A 162 -32.59 34.46 -14.55
C THR A 162 -34.10 34.31 -14.50
#